data_AF-A0A830H0N1-F1
#
_entry.id   AF-A0A830H0N1-F1
#
_cell.length_a   1.000
_cell.length_b   1.000
_cell.length_c   1.000
_cell.angle_alpha   90.00
_cell.angle_beta   90.00
_cell.angle_gamma   90.00
#
_symmetry.space_group_name_H-M   'P 1'
#
loop_
_entity.id
_entity.type
_entity.pdbx_description
1 polymer ?
#
loop_
_entity_poly.entity_id
_entity_poly.type
_entity_poly.pdbx_seq_one_letter_code
_entity_poly.pdbx_strand_id
1 'polypeptide(L)' 'MSGKKVELLVVEDYSGNSSQLEAELLRLIVEAGGAEVSVVKLHVPIWIQEKNDVVGVHVVERPTVAEA' A
#
# COMPACT_ATOMS: atom_id res chain seq x y z
N MET A 1 -8.09 -16.33 16.38
CA MET A 1 -7.40 -15.03 16.30
C MET A 1 -8.17 -14.18 15.30
N SER A 2 -8.73 -13.04 15.71
CA SER A 2 -9.36 -12.11 14.76
C SER A 2 -8.24 -11.45 13.96
N GLY A 3 -8.16 -11.72 12.67
CA GLY A 3 -7.21 -11.01 11.81
C GLY A 3 -7.53 -9.51 11.76
N LYS A 4 -6.58 -8.73 11.24
CA LYS A 4 -6.85 -7.40 10.69
C LYS A 4 -6.55 -7.44 9.20
N LYS A 5 -7.42 -6.88 8.38
CA LYS A 5 -7.19 -6.68 6.95
C LYS A 5 -6.73 -5.25 6.73
N VAL A 6 -5.65 -5.08 5.98
CA VAL A 6 -5.10 -3.78 5.60
C VAL A 6 -5.14 -3.67 4.09
N GLU A 7 -5.76 -2.60 3.60
CA GLU A 7 -5.79 -2.26 2.18
C GLU A 7 -4.92 -1.01 1.99
N LEU A 8 -3.94 -1.11 1.09
CA LEU A 8 -3.06 -0.03 0.70
C LEU A 8 -3.41 0.44 -0.70
N LEU A 9 -3.58 1.75 -0.86
CA LEU A 9 -3.57 2.40 -2.15
C LEU A 9 -2.28 3.21 -2.26
N VAL A 10 -1.39 2.79 -3.14
CA VAL A 10 -0.13 3.49 -3.43
C VAL A 10 -0.34 4.29 -4.72
N VAL A 11 -0.08 5.58 -4.65
CA VAL A 11 -0.15 6.49 -5.79
C VAL A 11 1.28 6.80 -6.23
N GLU A 12 1.60 6.46 -7.47
CA GLU A 12 2.96 6.50 -8.01
C GLU A 12 2.99 7.33 -9.27
N ASP A 13 4.10 8.00 -9.53
CA ASP A 13 4.34 8.59 -10.82
C ASP A 13 4.63 7.48 -11.87
N TYR A 14 4.41 7.76 -13.16
CA TYR A 14 4.68 6.79 -14.25
C TYR A 14 6.20 6.58 -14.48
N SER A 15 7.01 6.53 -13.42
CA SER A 15 8.46 6.29 -13.49
C SER A 15 8.82 4.80 -13.46
N GLY A 16 7.92 3.94 -12.97
CA GLY A 16 8.05 2.48 -13.00
C GLY A 16 8.98 1.87 -11.95
N ASN A 17 9.33 2.59 -10.87
CA ASN A 17 10.40 2.20 -9.94
C ASN A 17 9.95 1.73 -8.52
N SER A 18 8.72 1.26 -8.38
CA SER A 18 8.09 1.07 -7.05
C SER A 18 8.29 -0.28 -6.35
N SER A 19 9.09 -1.17 -6.91
CA SER A 19 9.26 -2.54 -6.39
C SER A 19 9.95 -2.62 -5.02
N GLN A 20 10.82 -1.67 -4.68
CA GLN A 20 11.45 -1.62 -3.34
C GLN A 20 10.48 -1.12 -2.26
N LEU A 21 9.65 -0.13 -2.57
CA LEU A 21 8.70 0.45 -1.62
C LEU A 21 7.63 -0.56 -1.19
N GLU A 22 7.11 -1.35 -2.14
CA GLU A 22 6.11 -2.38 -1.84
C GLU A 22 6.60 -3.40 -0.81
N ALA A 23 7.83 -3.88 -0.98
CA ALA A 23 8.41 -4.87 -0.07
C ALA A 23 8.53 -4.30 1.35
N GLU A 24 8.90 -3.03 1.48
CA GLU A 24 9.05 -2.36 2.77
C GLU A 24 7.71 -2.05 3.44
N LEU A 25 6.71 -1.58 2.67
CA LEU A 25 5.34 -1.35 3.16
C LEU A 25 4.68 -2.65 3.62
N LEU A 26 4.79 -3.72 2.85
CA LEU A 26 4.28 -5.05 3.22
C LEU A 26 4.93 -5.52 4.52
N ARG A 27 6.25 -5.35 4.68
CA ARG A 27 6.97 -5.73 5.90
C ARG A 27 6.45 -5.00 7.13
N LEU A 28 6.32 -3.67 7.06
CA LEU A 28 5.87 -2.84 8.17
C LEU A 28 4.43 -3.20 8.61
N ILE A 29 3.56 -3.56 7.68
CA ILE A 29 2.16 -3.89 7.99
C ILE A 29 2.05 -5.28 8.63
N VAL A 30 2.84 -6.24 8.16
CA VAL A 30 2.94 -7.56 8.81
C VAL A 30 3.52 -7.40 10.22
N GLU A 31 4.56 -6.58 10.40
CA GLU A 31 5.14 -6.26 11.72
C GLU A 31 4.12 -5.56 12.65
N ALA A 32 3.25 -4.71 12.11
CA ALA A 32 2.17 -4.04 12.85
C ALA A 32 0.99 -4.97 13.21
N GLY A 33 1.03 -6.25 12.79
CA GLY A 33 0.01 -7.24 13.10
C GLY A 33 -1.18 -7.26 12.12
N GLY A 34 -1.01 -6.72 10.91
CA GLY A 34 -1.92 -6.98 9.80
C GLY A 34 -1.79 -8.43 9.32
N ALA A 35 -2.91 -9.16 9.23
CA ALA A 35 -2.92 -10.57 8.84
C ALA A 35 -3.09 -10.76 7.32
N GLU A 36 -3.74 -9.81 6.66
CA GLU A 36 -4.00 -9.84 5.23
C GLU A 36 -3.77 -8.44 4.65
N VAL A 37 -2.84 -8.31 3.71
CA VAL A 37 -2.51 -7.03 3.06
C VAL A 37 -2.87 -7.10 1.59
N SER A 38 -3.68 -6.16 1.12
CA SER A 38 -3.96 -5.96 -0.30
C SER A 38 -3.36 -4.64 -0.75
N VAL A 39 -2.60 -4.64 -1.85
CA VAL A 39 -1.98 -3.44 -2.41
C VAL A 39 -2.60 -3.14 -3.76
N VAL A 40 -3.10 -1.91 -3.91
CA VAL A 40 -3.63 -1.36 -5.15
C VAL A 40 -2.72 -0.21 -5.56
N LYS A 41 -2.32 -0.20 -6.83
CA LYS A 41 -1.46 0.84 -7.40
C LYS A 41 -2.23 1.73 -8.35
N LEU A 42 -2.08 3.05 -8.19
CA LEU A 42 -2.58 4.05 -9.10
C LEU A 42 -1.40 4.83 -9.69
N HIS A 43 -1.21 4.72 -11.01
CA HIS A 43 -0.21 5.51 -11.71
C HIS A 43 -0.80 6.85 -12.16
N VAL A 44 -0.19 7.95 -11.74
CA VAL A 44 -0.55 9.30 -12.19
C VAL A 44 0.46 9.80 -13.24
N PRO A 45 -0.01 10.49 -14.30
CA PRO A 45 0.90 11.12 -15.25
C PRO A 45 1.78 12.15 -14.54
N ILE A 46 3.03 12.29 -14.98
CA ILE A 46 3.95 13.30 -14.44
C ILE A 46 3.56 14.66 -15.02
N TRP A 47 2.82 15.47 -14.25
CA TRP A 47 2.45 16.83 -14.65
C TRP A 47 3.47 17.89 -14.19
N ILE A 48 4.34 17.55 -13.22
CA ILE A 48 5.30 18.45 -12.58
C ILE A 48 6.70 17.83 -12.72
N GLN A 49 7.71 18.64 -13.05
CA GLN A 49 9.07 18.20 -13.40
C GLN A 49 9.85 17.46 -12.29
N GLU A 50 9.31 17.33 -11.08
CA GLU A 50 9.93 16.58 -9.99
C GLU A 50 9.51 15.11 -10.06
N LYS A 51 10.46 14.26 -10.46
CA LYS A 51 10.31 12.81 -10.46
C LYS A 51 10.24 12.32 -9.01
N ASN A 52 9.09 11.81 -8.60
CA ASN A 52 8.86 11.27 -7.26
C ASN A 52 8.22 9.90 -7.41
N ASP A 53 8.99 8.85 -7.14
CA ASP A 53 8.57 7.44 -7.32
C ASP A 53 7.25 7.13 -6.56
N VAL A 54 6.95 7.89 -5.50
CA VAL A 54 5.71 7.81 -4.71
C VAL A 54 5.15 9.20 -4.49
N VAL A 55 3.89 9.38 -4.88
CA VAL A 55 3.16 10.63 -4.75
C VAL A 55 2.27 10.61 -3.51
N GLY A 56 1.82 9.44 -3.07
CA GLY A 56 1.06 9.28 -1.84
C GLY A 56 0.75 7.84 -1.47
N VAL A 57 0.44 7.61 -0.20
CA VAL A 57 -0.01 6.31 0.32
C VAL A 57 -1.29 6.53 1.13
N HIS A 58 -2.32 5.75 0.84
CA HIS A 58 -3.55 5.71 1.61
C HIS A 58 -3.73 4.32 2.23
N VAL A 59 -3.98 4.29 3.54
CA VAL A 59 -4.08 3.05 4.33
C VAL A 59 -5.50 2.94 4.88
N VAL A 60 -6.16 1.83 4.59
CA VAL A 60 -7.48 1.49 5.13
C VAL A 60 -7.35 0.23 5.98
N GLU A 61 -7.59 0.38 7.28
CA GLU A 61 -7.60 -0.74 8.22
C GLU A 61 -9.04 -1.21 8.46
N ARG A 62 -9.27 -2.52 8.36
CA ARG A 62 -10.55 -3.16 8.66
C ARG A 62 -10.36 -4.31 9.65
N PRO A 63 -11.24 -4.46 10.64
CA PRO A 63 -11.25 -5.67 11.45
C PRO A 63 -11.63 -6.86 10.54
N THR A 64 -10.92 -7.98 10.66
CA THR A 64 -11.37 -9.21 9.99
C THR A 64 -12.54 -9.75 10.81
N VAL A 65 -13.74 -9.58 10.27
CA VAL A 65 -14.92 -10.24 10.83
C VAL A 65 -14.71 -11.73 10.59
N ALA A 66 -14.65 -12.53 11.66
CA ALA A 66 -14.70 -13.98 11.51
C ALA A 66 -16.05 -14.30 10.85
N GLU A 67 -16.04 -14.86 9.65
CA GLU A 67 -17.25 -15.42 9.05
C GLU A 67 -17.82 -16.45 10.03
N ALA A 68 -19.08 -16.25 10.42
CA ALA A 68 -19.82 -17.07 11.37
C ALA A 68 -20.36 -18.34 10.70
#